data_AF-A0A660R6I0-F1
#
_entry.id   AF-A0A660R6I0-F1
#
_cell.length_a   1.000
_cell.length_b   1.000
_cell.length_c   1.000
_cell.angle_alpha   90.00
_cell.angle_beta   90.00
_cell.angle_gamma   90.00
#
_symmetry.space_group_name_H-M   'P 1'
#
loop_
_entity.id
_entity.type
_entity.pdbx_description
1 polymer ?
#
loop_
_entity_poly.entity_id
_entity_poly.type
_entity_poly.pdbx_seq_one_letter_code
_entity_poly.pdbx_strand_id
1 'polypeptide(L)'
;MIRIRDIKRNLSEIVPDTNKVSIEEISLDLERERMVIKLSGFPGIDEEAVKNHLEKVLKLRVSLDYPEKHQKEKLLSLLNGSVPYVKDVKIRNSGVTLVVVGEFAKDRVEGKLTSLKRELIDIFGKVPSFHIEVIEDVSVEERKIVQKVPVRKAISYSGEGEVIFGRTPRRTIHPPSSIPEPGVEVSVKGKVFKMDLNGKKNVLNLYITDGVDSIMGKIFDKDIEAALSSVEIGDVVVMTGSLSKDNDGEPIVLVKGLLKLDERKKDNSPEKRVELHAHSKFSDLDAIMDVEEYVKRAKEWGFPAVAITDHGNVQAIPYFYEVARKY
;
A
#
# COMPACT_ATOMS: atom_id res chain seq x y z
N MET A 1 24.10 -37.77 -11.24
CA MET A 1 23.76 -38.59 -10.06
C MET A 1 24.46 -37.97 -8.86
N ILE A 2 23.75 -37.15 -8.08
CA ILE A 2 24.31 -36.46 -6.91
C ILE A 2 24.50 -37.50 -5.80
N ARG A 3 25.72 -37.66 -5.27
CA ARG A 3 26.00 -38.66 -4.23
C ARG A 3 25.81 -38.03 -2.85
N ILE A 4 25.23 -38.79 -1.92
CA ILE A 4 25.02 -38.37 -0.52
C ILE A 4 26.34 -37.91 0.15
N ARG A 5 27.48 -38.52 -0.23
CA ARG A 5 28.81 -38.13 0.27
C ARG A 5 29.21 -36.71 -0.12
N ASP A 6 28.82 -36.24 -1.30
CA ASP A 6 29.17 -34.91 -1.79
C ASP A 6 28.37 -33.84 -1.01
N ILE A 7 27.08 -34.10 -0.74
CA ILE A 7 26.24 -33.20 0.06
C ILE A 7 26.73 -33.14 1.52
N LYS A 8 27.09 -34.29 2.10
CA LYS A 8 27.63 -34.35 3.47
C LYS A 8 28.96 -33.58 3.60
N ARG A 9 29.83 -33.64 2.60
CA ARG A 9 31.08 -32.86 2.56
C ARG A 9 30.83 -31.35 2.50
N ASN A 10 29.90 -30.89 1.64
CA ASN A 10 29.56 -29.47 1.53
C ASN A 10 28.85 -28.94 2.79
N LEU A 11 28.02 -29.75 3.46
CA LEU A 11 27.43 -29.38 4.75
C LEU A 11 28.50 -29.18 5.84
N SER A 12 29.56 -30.00 5.84
CA SER A 12 30.68 -29.88 6.79
C SER A 12 31.62 -28.71 6.57
N GLU A 13 31.56 -28.05 5.41
CA GLU A 13 32.36 -26.86 5.12
C GLU A 13 31.72 -25.57 5.70
N ILE A 14 30.44 -25.60 6.08
CA ILE A 14 29.67 -24.41 6.50
C ILE A 14 29.22 -24.50 7.95
N VAL A 15 28.82 -25.68 8.42
CA VAL A 15 28.32 -25.85 9.78
C VAL A 15 29.50 -26.22 10.70
N PRO A 16 29.82 -25.43 11.73
CA PRO A 16 31.01 -25.63 12.58
C PRO A 16 31.03 -26.97 13.33
N ASP A 17 29.89 -27.65 13.49
CA ASP A 17 29.73 -28.85 14.31
C ASP A 17 28.85 -29.92 13.62
N THR A 18 29.24 -30.33 12.40
CA THR A 18 28.46 -31.30 11.58
C THR A 18 28.39 -32.72 12.12
N ASN A 19 29.08 -33.06 13.21
CA ASN A 19 29.09 -34.42 13.76
C ASN A 19 27.72 -34.88 14.28
N LYS A 20 26.75 -33.97 14.41
CA LYS A 20 25.37 -34.26 14.87
C LYS A 20 24.31 -34.18 13.77
N VAL A 21 24.67 -33.76 12.55
CA VAL A 21 23.72 -33.58 11.44
C VAL A 21 23.68 -34.82 10.56
N SER A 22 22.53 -35.47 10.49
CA SER A 22 22.30 -36.64 9.63
C SER A 22 21.39 -36.28 8.47
N ILE A 23 21.76 -36.68 7.26
CA ILE A 23 20.87 -36.60 6.09
C ILE A 23 20.02 -37.86 6.11
N GLU A 24 18.72 -37.71 6.36
CA GLU A 24 17.79 -38.83 6.43
C GLU A 24 17.28 -39.22 5.04
N GLU A 25 16.95 -38.23 4.24
CA GLU A 25 16.32 -38.42 2.95
C GLU A 25 16.68 -37.29 2.00
N ILE A 26 16.76 -37.62 0.72
CA ILE A 26 16.90 -36.65 -0.35
C ILE A 26 15.83 -36.99 -1.38
N SER A 27 14.92 -36.06 -1.62
CA SER A 27 13.85 -36.20 -2.60
C SER A 27 13.85 -35.04 -3.57
N LEU A 28 13.19 -35.22 -4.71
CA LEU A 28 13.10 -34.25 -5.78
C LEU A 28 11.62 -33.90 -5.97
N ASP A 29 11.28 -32.67 -5.63
CA ASP A 29 9.94 -32.10 -5.78
C ASP A 29 9.85 -31.59 -7.23
N LEU A 30 9.31 -32.45 -8.10
CA LEU A 30 9.21 -32.21 -9.55
C LEU A 30 8.23 -31.08 -9.88
N GLU A 31 7.22 -30.83 -9.05
CA GLU A 31 6.25 -29.74 -9.26
C GLU A 31 6.87 -28.37 -8.98
N ARG A 32 7.77 -28.29 -8.00
CA ARG A 32 8.43 -27.03 -7.58
C ARG A 32 9.87 -26.91 -8.05
N GLU A 33 10.32 -27.83 -8.91
CA GLU A 33 11.68 -27.92 -9.45
C GLU A 33 12.78 -27.74 -8.39
N ARG A 34 12.63 -28.41 -7.24
CA ARG A 34 13.56 -28.27 -6.11
C ARG A 34 13.93 -29.60 -5.48
N MET A 35 15.13 -29.65 -4.94
CA MET A 35 15.65 -30.77 -4.19
C MET A 35 15.34 -30.56 -2.71
N VAL A 36 14.64 -31.50 -2.08
CA VAL A 36 14.34 -31.47 -0.64
C VAL A 36 15.33 -32.37 0.07
N ILE A 37 16.07 -31.81 1.03
CA ILE A 37 17.04 -32.53 1.84
C ILE A 37 16.49 -32.56 3.26
N LYS A 38 16.13 -33.76 3.72
CA LYS A 38 15.64 -33.99 5.06
C LYS A 38 16.82 -34.24 5.99
N LEU A 39 16.95 -33.41 7.02
CA LEU A 39 18.02 -33.42 7.99
C LEU A 39 17.47 -33.70 9.39
N SER A 40 18.23 -34.45 10.19
CA SER A 40 18.01 -34.57 11.64
C SER A 40 19.21 -34.06 12.43
N GLY A 41 18.94 -33.44 13.57
CA GLY A 41 19.95 -32.81 14.42
C GLY A 41 20.54 -31.52 13.83
N PHE A 42 19.87 -30.92 12.85
CA PHE A 42 20.29 -29.66 12.23
C PHE A 42 19.80 -28.47 13.06
N PRO A 43 20.70 -27.68 13.67
CA PRO A 43 20.32 -26.63 14.62
C PRO A 43 19.70 -25.38 13.97
N GLY A 44 19.51 -25.35 12.64
CA GLY A 44 18.94 -24.21 11.93
C GLY A 44 19.82 -22.95 11.91
N ILE A 45 21.09 -23.04 12.34
CA ILE A 45 22.04 -21.93 12.29
C ILE A 45 22.47 -21.75 10.83
N ASP A 46 22.32 -20.52 10.33
CA ASP A 46 22.71 -20.10 8.98
C ASP A 46 22.09 -20.92 7.83
N GLU A 47 20.80 -21.31 7.95
CA GLU A 47 20.03 -22.03 6.92
C GLU A 47 20.19 -21.42 5.53
N GLU A 48 20.14 -20.08 5.45
CA GLU A 48 20.24 -19.34 4.20
C GLU A 48 21.64 -19.45 3.57
N ALA A 49 22.70 -19.44 4.37
CA ALA A 49 24.07 -19.64 3.87
C ALA A 49 24.27 -21.07 3.37
N VAL A 50 23.75 -22.06 4.10
CA VAL A 50 23.79 -23.48 3.71
C VAL A 50 22.99 -23.70 2.42
N LYS A 51 21.78 -23.15 2.34
CA LYS A 51 20.93 -23.20 1.15
C LYS A 51 21.64 -22.58 -0.05
N ASN A 52 22.10 -21.33 0.07
CA ASN A 52 22.76 -20.62 -1.03
C ASN A 52 24.01 -21.34 -1.53
N HIS A 53 24.79 -21.93 -0.63
CA HIS A 53 25.95 -22.73 -1.03
C HIS A 53 25.55 -24.03 -1.74
N LEU A 54 24.58 -24.77 -1.20
CA LEU A 54 24.10 -26.01 -1.83
C LEU A 54 23.46 -25.73 -3.19
N GLU A 55 22.71 -24.65 -3.35
CA GLU A 55 22.15 -24.23 -4.64
C GLU A 55 23.26 -23.89 -5.65
N LYS A 56 24.33 -23.22 -5.21
CA LYS A 56 25.48 -22.89 -6.05
C LYS A 56 26.25 -24.13 -6.50
N VAL A 57 26.46 -25.09 -5.61
CA VAL A 57 27.22 -26.33 -5.90
C VAL A 57 26.39 -27.29 -6.74
N LEU A 58 25.10 -27.47 -6.41
CA LEU A 58 24.22 -28.43 -7.06
C LEU A 58 23.56 -27.87 -8.32
N LYS A 59 23.63 -26.55 -8.55
CA LYS A 59 22.97 -25.82 -9.66
C LYS A 59 21.46 -26.10 -9.75
N LEU A 60 20.84 -26.33 -8.60
CA LEU A 60 19.43 -26.67 -8.43
C LEU A 60 18.90 -25.90 -7.21
N ARG A 61 17.59 -25.61 -7.18
CA ARG A 61 16.97 -25.05 -5.99
C ARG A 61 16.95 -26.09 -4.87
N VAL A 62 17.30 -25.69 -3.66
CA VAL A 62 17.42 -26.59 -2.50
C VAL A 62 16.51 -26.12 -1.39
N SER A 63 15.77 -27.06 -0.81
CA SER A 63 14.97 -26.86 0.39
C SER A 63 15.49 -27.77 1.48
N LEU A 64 15.81 -27.19 2.63
CA LEU A 64 16.14 -27.96 3.83
C LEU A 64 14.87 -28.21 4.62
N ASP A 65 14.66 -29.47 4.97
CA ASP A 65 13.58 -29.91 5.84
C ASP A 65 14.18 -30.54 7.11
N TYR A 66 13.76 -30.08 8.28
CA TYR A 66 14.24 -30.60 9.56
C TYR A 66 13.18 -30.37 10.66
N PRO A 67 13.16 -31.20 11.72
CA PRO A 67 12.16 -31.13 12.78
C PRO A 67 12.05 -29.74 13.43
N GLU A 68 13.18 -29.08 13.68
CA GLU A 68 13.24 -27.77 14.34
C GLU A 68 12.61 -26.66 13.47
N LYS A 69 12.62 -26.81 12.13
CA LYS A 69 11.94 -25.88 11.21
C LYS A 69 10.42 -25.93 11.36
N HIS A 70 9.87 -27.13 11.43
CA HIS A 70 8.45 -27.34 11.67
C HIS A 70 8.00 -26.82 13.04
N GLN A 71 8.85 -26.99 14.07
CA GLN A 71 8.61 -26.43 15.40
C GLN A 71 8.62 -24.89 15.38
N LYS A 72 9.56 -24.29 14.64
CA LYS A 72 9.67 -22.84 14.45
C LYS A 72 8.40 -22.27 13.80
N GLU A 73 7.96 -22.84 12.67
CA GLU A 73 6.79 -22.37 11.93
C GLU A 73 5.49 -22.51 12.75
N LYS A 74 5.31 -23.64 13.46
CA LYS A 74 4.18 -23.83 14.37
C LYS A 74 4.19 -22.85 15.55
N LEU A 75 5.36 -22.56 16.12
CA LEU A 75 5.44 -21.61 17.22
C LEU A 75 5.15 -20.18 16.76
N LEU A 76 5.65 -19.79 15.58
CA LEU A 76 5.35 -18.50 14.98
C LEU A 76 3.84 -18.34 14.72
N SER A 77 3.16 -19.35 14.20
CA SER A 77 1.71 -19.27 13.94
C SER A 77 0.85 -19.25 15.20
N LEU A 78 1.32 -19.84 16.31
CA LEU A 78 0.63 -19.75 17.61
C LEU A 78 0.83 -18.39 18.28
N LEU A 79 2.05 -17.84 18.20
CA LEU A 79 2.40 -16.58 18.85
C LEU A 79 1.93 -15.36 18.04
N ASN A 80 2.01 -15.41 16.71
CA ASN A 80 1.53 -14.37 15.81
C ASN A 80 0.09 -14.67 15.38
N GLY A 81 -0.83 -13.77 15.74
CA GLY A 81 -2.20 -13.81 15.22
C GLY A 81 -2.31 -13.01 13.92
N SER A 82 -3.30 -12.14 13.83
CA SER A 82 -3.41 -11.16 12.73
C SER A 82 -2.27 -10.13 12.71
N VAL A 83 -1.54 -9.97 13.81
CA VAL A 83 -0.42 -9.04 13.97
C VAL A 83 0.86 -9.82 14.31
N PRO A 84 1.97 -9.61 13.58
CA PRO A 84 3.23 -10.33 13.79
C PRO A 84 4.04 -9.72 14.95
N TYR A 85 3.78 -10.17 16.18
CA TYR A 85 4.51 -9.72 17.39
C TYR A 85 5.93 -10.29 17.48
N VAL A 86 6.12 -11.53 17.03
CA VAL A 86 7.39 -12.26 17.01
C VAL A 86 7.95 -12.23 15.59
N LYS A 87 9.07 -11.54 15.38
CA LYS A 87 9.73 -11.47 14.07
C LYS A 87 10.50 -12.75 13.74
N ASP A 88 11.15 -13.33 14.74
CA ASP A 88 11.96 -14.54 14.55
C ASP A 88 11.96 -15.42 15.80
N VAL A 89 12.23 -16.71 15.58
CA VAL A 89 12.33 -17.72 16.63
C VAL A 89 13.62 -18.52 16.38
N LYS A 90 14.53 -18.47 17.35
CA LYS A 90 15.80 -19.20 17.33
C LYS A 90 15.71 -20.36 18.32
N ILE A 91 15.66 -21.58 17.82
CA ILE A 91 15.62 -22.80 18.65
C ILE A 91 17.07 -23.28 18.84
N ARG A 92 17.51 -23.39 20.09
CA ARG A 92 18.85 -23.90 20.45
C ARG A 92 18.70 -25.04 21.47
N ASN A 93 19.76 -25.83 21.65
CA ASN A 93 19.79 -26.92 22.65
C ASN A 93 19.52 -26.43 24.09
N SER A 94 19.79 -25.16 24.38
CA SER A 94 19.61 -24.52 25.68
C SER A 94 18.24 -23.84 25.89
N GLY A 95 17.37 -23.81 24.88
CA GLY A 95 16.06 -23.14 24.94
C GLY A 95 15.64 -22.48 23.63
N VAL A 96 14.50 -21.78 23.68
CA VAL A 96 13.93 -21.04 22.55
C VAL A 96 14.09 -19.54 22.80
N THR A 97 14.73 -18.83 21.86
CA THR A 97 14.81 -17.38 21.87
C THR A 97 13.78 -16.78 20.92
N LEU A 98 12.90 -15.93 21.44
CA LEU A 98 11.89 -15.20 20.66
C LEU A 98 12.39 -13.78 20.43
N VAL A 99 12.45 -13.35 19.17
CA VAL A 99 12.80 -11.98 18.79
C VAL A 99 11.50 -11.21 18.58
N VAL A 100 11.24 -10.22 19.45
CA VAL A 100 9.99 -9.44 19.47
C VAL A 100 10.25 -7.96 19.23
N VAL A 101 9.27 -7.27 18.66
CA VAL A 101 9.40 -5.85 18.31
C VAL A 101 8.78 -4.95 19.38
N GLY A 102 9.64 -4.29 20.14
CA GLY A 102 9.24 -3.38 21.21
C GLY A 102 8.67 -4.08 22.46
N GLU A 103 8.57 -3.31 23.55
CA GLU A 103 8.15 -3.84 24.85
C GLU A 103 6.69 -4.32 24.87
N PHE A 104 5.80 -3.66 24.12
CA PHE A 104 4.40 -4.08 24.03
C PHE A 104 4.24 -5.51 23.47
N ALA A 105 5.04 -5.88 22.47
CA ALA A 105 5.03 -7.22 21.91
C ALA A 105 5.53 -8.26 22.91
N LYS A 106 6.54 -7.91 23.72
CA LYS A 106 7.05 -8.76 24.80
C LYS A 106 5.95 -9.13 25.78
N ASP A 107 5.25 -8.16 26.36
CA ASP A 107 4.19 -8.39 27.35
C ASP A 107 3.07 -9.29 26.78
N ARG A 108 2.69 -9.05 25.52
CA ARG A 108 1.69 -9.84 24.81
C ARG A 108 2.12 -11.30 24.64
N VAL A 109 3.38 -11.51 24.26
CA VAL A 109 3.97 -12.83 24.03
C VAL A 109 4.16 -13.60 25.33
N GLU A 110 4.60 -12.94 26.42
CA GLU A 110 4.73 -13.57 27.75
C GLU A 110 3.37 -14.07 28.29
N GLY A 111 2.31 -13.29 28.12
CA GLY A 111 0.95 -13.70 28.46
C GLY A 111 0.48 -14.92 27.64
N LYS A 112 0.80 -14.94 26.34
CA LYS A 112 0.48 -16.09 25.46
C LYS A 112 1.27 -17.35 25.84
N LEU A 113 2.57 -17.25 26.11
CA LEU A 113 3.38 -18.39 26.53
C LEU A 113 2.86 -19.06 27.81
N THR A 114 2.32 -18.26 28.72
CA THR A 114 1.72 -18.77 29.96
C THR A 114 0.44 -19.58 29.71
N SER A 115 -0.36 -19.19 28.72
CA SER A 115 -1.60 -19.87 28.36
C SER A 115 -1.41 -21.08 27.44
N LEU A 116 -0.33 -21.12 26.65
CA LEU A 116 -0.04 -22.15 25.65
C LEU A 116 0.76 -23.37 26.17
N LYS A 117 0.74 -23.64 27.48
CA LYS A 117 1.57 -24.71 28.07
C LYS A 117 1.34 -26.10 27.45
N ARG A 118 0.10 -26.41 27.04
CA ARG A 118 -0.24 -27.72 26.46
C ARG A 118 0.27 -27.86 25.03
N GLU A 119 0.10 -26.82 24.23
CA GLU A 119 0.55 -26.73 22.84
C GLU A 119 2.08 -26.74 22.76
N LEU A 120 2.76 -26.12 23.73
CA LEU A 120 4.22 -26.14 23.83
C LEU A 120 4.76 -27.54 24.16
N ILE A 121 4.06 -28.31 24.99
CA ILE A 121 4.42 -29.71 25.27
C ILE A 121 4.21 -30.58 24.04
N ASP A 122 3.16 -30.34 23.25
CA ASP A 122 2.92 -31.07 21.99
C ASP A 122 4.04 -30.80 20.95
N ILE A 123 4.50 -29.54 20.86
CA ILE A 123 5.54 -29.15 19.89
C ILE A 123 6.94 -29.63 20.31
N PHE A 124 7.29 -29.50 21.59
CA PHE A 124 8.67 -29.70 22.08
C PHE A 124 8.85 -30.95 22.96
N GLY A 125 7.78 -31.68 23.27
CA GLY A 125 7.75 -32.82 24.21
C GLY A 125 7.88 -32.41 25.70
N LYS A 126 8.38 -31.22 25.98
CA LYS A 126 8.51 -30.58 27.29
C LYS A 126 8.42 -29.06 27.11
N VAL A 127 8.08 -28.33 28.17
CA VAL A 127 8.10 -26.86 28.13
C VAL A 127 9.57 -26.40 28.02
N PRO A 128 9.98 -25.75 26.92
CA PRO A 128 11.34 -25.25 26.80
C PRO A 128 11.53 -23.97 27.63
N SER A 129 12.78 -23.65 27.97
CA SER A 129 13.15 -22.34 28.51
C SER A 129 13.01 -21.28 27.41
N PHE A 130 12.27 -20.20 27.68
CA PHE A 130 12.13 -19.08 26.77
C PHE A 130 13.03 -17.93 27.17
N HIS A 131 13.70 -17.33 26.19
CA HIS A 131 14.37 -16.04 26.33
C HIS A 131 13.77 -15.07 25.31
N ILE A 132 13.38 -13.88 25.74
CA ILE A 132 12.79 -12.88 24.84
C ILE A 132 13.81 -11.78 24.59
N GLU A 133 14.24 -11.67 23.34
CA GLU A 133 15.11 -10.62 22.84
C GLU A 133 14.22 -9.52 22.25
N VAL A 134 14.17 -8.36 22.92
CA VAL A 134 13.43 -7.20 22.42
C VAL A 134 14.33 -6.43 21.47
N ILE A 135 13.88 -6.30 20.23
CA ILE A 135 14.49 -5.40 19.27
C ILE A 135 13.60 -4.16 19.12
N GLU A 136 14.22 -2.99 19.04
CA GLU A 136 13.55 -1.80 18.53
C GLU A 136 13.29 -2.01 17.05
N ASP A 137 12.17 -1.48 16.54
CA ASP A 137 11.85 -1.58 15.11
C ASP A 137 12.76 -0.65 14.31
N VAL A 138 14.03 -1.04 14.11
CA VAL A 138 14.98 -0.31 13.25
C VAL A 138 14.74 -0.64 11.77
N SER A 139 13.70 -1.41 11.46
CA SER A 139 13.28 -1.69 10.08
C SER A 139 12.03 -0.90 9.71
N VAL A 140 12.10 0.43 9.80
CA VAL A 140 11.85 1.15 8.55
C VAL A 140 13.11 0.86 7.73
N GLU A 141 13.15 -0.28 7.03
CA GLU A 141 13.81 -0.23 5.74
C GLU A 141 13.15 0.98 5.10
N GLU A 142 13.91 2.07 4.93
CA GLU A 142 13.58 3.03 3.91
C GLU A 142 13.51 2.20 2.64
N ARG A 143 12.34 1.62 2.37
CA ARG A 143 11.85 1.51 1.02
C ARG A 143 11.97 2.94 0.58
N LYS A 144 13.09 3.27 -0.06
CA LYS A 144 13.14 4.35 -1.02
C LYS A 144 12.06 3.97 -1.99
N ILE A 145 10.85 4.42 -1.69
CA ILE A 145 9.77 4.46 -2.64
C ILE A 145 10.34 5.42 -3.65
N VAL A 146 11.03 4.86 -4.65
CA VAL A 146 11.29 5.57 -5.89
C VAL A 146 9.90 5.66 -6.49
N GLN A 147 9.11 6.62 -5.99
CA GLN A 147 7.85 6.96 -6.56
C GLN A 147 8.23 7.52 -7.92
N LYS A 148 8.20 6.66 -8.94
CA LYS A 148 8.30 7.10 -10.32
C LYS A 148 7.04 7.89 -10.57
N VAL A 149 7.08 9.17 -10.23
CA VAL A 149 6.01 10.10 -10.51
C VAL A 149 5.90 10.17 -12.03
N PRO A 150 4.81 9.69 -12.64
CA PRO A 150 4.67 9.75 -14.07
C PRO A 150 4.54 11.23 -14.47
N VAL A 151 5.55 11.76 -15.16
CA VAL A 151 5.48 13.13 -15.69
C VAL A 151 4.43 13.14 -16.80
N ARG A 152 3.29 13.77 -16.52
CA ARG A 152 2.25 13.97 -17.53
C ARG A 152 2.71 15.04 -18.51
N LYS A 153 2.63 14.74 -19.80
CA LYS A 153 2.98 15.68 -20.87
C LYS A 153 1.80 16.60 -21.18
N ALA A 154 2.12 17.79 -21.66
CA ALA A 154 1.13 18.68 -22.24
C ALA A 154 0.45 18.02 -23.46
N ILE A 155 -0.85 18.28 -23.62
CA ILE A 155 -1.69 17.72 -24.69
C ILE A 155 -2.21 18.83 -25.60
N SER A 156 -2.62 18.46 -26.82
CA SER A 156 -3.32 19.38 -27.71
C SER A 156 -4.81 19.47 -27.37
N TYR A 157 -5.38 20.67 -27.37
CA TYR A 157 -6.81 20.86 -27.20
C TYR A 157 -7.61 20.25 -28.37
N SER A 158 -8.63 19.43 -28.07
CA SER A 158 -9.48 18.74 -29.04
C SER A 158 -10.69 19.56 -29.52
N GLY A 159 -11.02 20.67 -28.85
CA GLY A 159 -12.21 21.47 -29.17
C GLY A 159 -13.48 21.06 -28.40
N GLU A 160 -13.40 20.04 -27.54
CA GLU A 160 -14.53 19.52 -26.79
C GLU A 160 -14.66 20.17 -25.40
N GLY A 161 -15.89 20.34 -24.92
CA GLY A 161 -16.23 20.84 -23.59
C GLY A 161 -17.18 22.04 -23.59
N GLU A 162 -17.70 22.34 -22.41
CA GLU A 162 -18.62 23.46 -22.16
C GLU A 162 -17.81 24.69 -21.71
N VAL A 163 -17.88 25.79 -22.46
CA VAL A 163 -17.27 27.05 -22.06
C VAL A 163 -18.14 27.68 -20.99
N ILE A 164 -17.64 27.74 -19.76
CA ILE A 164 -18.37 28.36 -18.65
C ILE A 164 -18.27 29.88 -18.75
N PHE A 165 -17.06 30.40 -19.02
CA PHE A 165 -16.86 31.82 -19.31
C PHE A 165 -15.52 32.06 -20.02
N GLY A 166 -15.38 33.26 -20.58
CA GLY A 166 -14.10 33.83 -20.99
C GLY A 166 -13.42 33.12 -22.16
N ARG A 167 -12.08 33.08 -22.11
CA ARG A 167 -11.22 32.58 -23.19
C ARG A 167 -11.29 31.05 -23.32
N THR A 168 -11.31 30.57 -24.56
CA THR A 168 -11.16 29.14 -24.85
C THR A 168 -9.72 28.67 -24.59
N PRO A 169 -9.51 27.35 -24.36
CA PRO A 169 -8.17 26.79 -24.21
C PRO A 169 -7.22 27.11 -25.37
N ARG A 170 -5.95 27.31 -25.03
CA ARG A 170 -4.85 27.40 -25.99
C ARG A 170 -4.61 26.02 -26.63
N ARG A 171 -3.88 26.03 -27.75
CA ARG A 171 -3.48 24.80 -28.46
C ARG A 171 -2.80 23.80 -27.53
N THR A 172 -1.94 24.27 -26.64
CA THR A 172 -1.24 23.45 -25.65
C THR A 172 -1.92 23.58 -24.30
N ILE A 173 -2.30 22.43 -23.74
CA ILE A 173 -2.88 22.30 -22.41
C ILE A 173 -1.87 21.58 -21.51
N HIS A 174 -1.51 22.23 -20.41
CA HIS A 174 -0.57 21.72 -19.43
C HIS A 174 -1.30 21.02 -18.29
N PRO A 175 -0.75 19.92 -17.73
CA PRO A 175 -1.14 19.46 -16.41
C PRO A 175 -0.46 20.31 -15.32
N PRO A 176 -0.99 20.36 -14.08
CA PRO A 176 -0.33 21.03 -12.95
C PRO A 176 1.12 20.58 -12.77
N SER A 177 1.42 19.29 -12.95
CA SER A 177 2.78 18.75 -12.80
C SER A 177 3.77 19.17 -13.90
N SER A 178 3.33 19.89 -14.93
CA SER A 178 4.16 20.27 -16.08
C SER A 178 3.74 21.63 -16.65
N ILE A 179 3.66 22.61 -15.75
CA ILE A 179 3.46 24.01 -16.11
C ILE A 179 4.77 24.67 -16.58
N PRO A 180 4.71 25.65 -17.50
CA PRO A 180 5.87 26.44 -17.86
C PRO A 180 6.24 27.42 -16.74
N GLU A 181 7.36 28.13 -16.90
CA GLU A 181 7.74 29.23 -16.01
C GLU A 181 6.67 30.33 -15.96
N PRO A 182 6.36 30.91 -14.77
CA PRO A 182 5.44 32.03 -14.64
C PRO A 182 5.82 33.24 -15.50
N GLY A 183 4.81 34.03 -15.90
CA GLY A 183 4.95 35.19 -16.79
C GLY A 183 4.37 34.99 -18.18
N VAL A 184 3.82 33.80 -18.48
CA VAL A 184 3.17 33.47 -19.75
C VAL A 184 1.68 33.21 -19.57
N GLU A 185 0.94 33.25 -20.67
CA GLU A 185 -0.46 32.80 -20.69
C GLU A 185 -0.51 31.29 -20.94
N VAL A 186 -1.30 30.58 -20.14
CA VAL A 186 -1.37 29.11 -20.11
C VAL A 186 -2.81 28.62 -20.13
N SER A 187 -2.98 27.38 -20.55
CA SER A 187 -4.19 26.59 -20.29
C SER A 187 -3.79 25.37 -19.46
N VAL A 188 -4.37 25.23 -18.26
CA VAL A 188 -4.04 24.15 -17.32
C VAL A 188 -5.26 23.28 -17.09
N LYS A 189 -5.13 21.97 -17.33
CA LYS A 189 -6.21 20.99 -17.15
C LYS A 189 -6.03 20.20 -15.86
N GLY A 190 -7.09 20.05 -15.09
CA GLY A 190 -7.08 19.24 -13.87
C GLY A 190 -8.47 18.98 -13.33
N LYS A 191 -8.55 18.05 -12.39
CA LYS A 191 -9.75 17.74 -11.62
C LYS A 191 -9.89 18.72 -10.46
N VAL A 192 -11.04 19.35 -10.33
CA VAL A 192 -11.38 20.23 -9.21
C VAL A 192 -11.49 19.41 -7.93
N PHE A 193 -10.74 19.79 -6.90
CA PHE A 193 -10.80 19.15 -5.58
C PHE A 193 -11.18 20.11 -4.45
N LYS A 194 -11.10 21.42 -4.68
CA LYS A 194 -11.51 22.44 -3.72
C LYS A 194 -11.94 23.72 -4.43
N MET A 195 -12.96 24.37 -3.88
CA MET A 195 -13.45 25.70 -4.27
C MET A 195 -13.60 26.53 -3.00
N ASP A 196 -13.03 27.72 -2.96
CA ASP A 196 -13.03 28.60 -1.78
C ASP A 196 -13.35 30.04 -2.19
N LEU A 197 -14.55 30.52 -1.82
CA LEU A 197 -14.98 31.88 -2.09
C LEU A 197 -14.52 32.80 -0.97
N ASN A 198 -13.52 33.63 -1.25
CA ASN A 198 -13.05 34.61 -0.29
C ASN A 198 -13.99 35.83 -0.28
N GLY A 199 -14.97 35.79 0.62
CA GLY A 199 -16.00 36.82 0.76
C GLY A 199 -15.50 38.25 1.04
N LYS A 200 -14.24 38.42 1.49
CA LYS A 200 -13.67 39.77 1.73
C LYS A 200 -13.06 40.41 0.48
N LYS A 201 -12.65 39.62 -0.52
CA LYS A 201 -11.91 40.11 -1.71
C LYS A 201 -12.65 39.90 -3.02
N ASN A 202 -13.85 39.30 -2.99
CA ASN A 202 -14.60 38.91 -4.18
C ASN A 202 -13.74 38.09 -5.17
N VAL A 203 -13.07 37.06 -4.63
CA VAL A 203 -12.21 36.15 -5.39
C VAL A 203 -12.63 34.72 -5.07
N LEU A 204 -12.85 33.93 -6.11
CA LEU A 204 -13.01 32.48 -6.00
C LEU A 204 -11.66 31.82 -6.29
N ASN A 205 -11.15 31.10 -5.30
CA ASN A 205 -9.98 30.23 -5.46
C ASN A 205 -10.47 28.84 -5.90
N LEU A 206 -10.06 28.43 -7.09
CA LEU A 206 -10.35 27.12 -7.67
C LEU A 206 -9.08 26.28 -7.65
N TYR A 207 -9.12 25.11 -7.03
CA TYR A 207 -7.95 24.22 -6.92
C TYR A 207 -8.14 22.99 -7.79
N ILE A 208 -7.19 22.75 -8.69
CA ILE A 208 -7.21 21.60 -9.60
C ILE A 208 -5.96 20.74 -9.43
N THR A 209 -6.11 19.45 -9.66
CA THR A 209 -5.01 18.47 -9.61
C THR A 209 -5.05 17.52 -10.80
N ASP A 210 -3.89 17.01 -11.21
CA ASP A 210 -3.78 15.85 -12.10
C ASP A 210 -3.50 14.53 -11.35
N GLY A 211 -3.46 14.57 -10.01
CA GLY A 211 -3.09 13.45 -9.15
C GLY A 211 -1.57 13.30 -8.95
N VAL A 212 -0.76 14.17 -9.55
CA VAL A 212 0.68 14.29 -9.32
C VAL A 212 0.98 15.59 -8.60
N ASP A 213 0.45 16.70 -9.10
CA ASP A 213 0.61 18.03 -8.53
C ASP A 213 -0.72 18.79 -8.56
N SER A 214 -0.75 19.98 -7.97
CA SER A 214 -1.92 20.84 -7.88
C SER A 214 -1.58 22.29 -8.18
N ILE A 215 -2.55 23.03 -8.69
CA ILE A 215 -2.39 24.48 -8.90
C ILE A 215 -3.66 25.23 -8.51
N MET A 216 -3.48 26.45 -8.00
CA MET A 216 -4.57 27.35 -7.65
C MET A 216 -4.87 28.31 -8.83
N GLY A 217 -6.13 28.40 -9.19
CA GLY A 217 -6.67 29.45 -10.06
C GLY A 217 -7.44 30.49 -9.26
N LYS A 218 -7.25 31.77 -9.57
CA LYS A 218 -8.03 32.88 -9.02
C LYS A 218 -8.99 33.40 -10.07
N ILE A 219 -10.28 33.35 -9.76
CA ILE A 219 -11.39 33.87 -10.57
C ILE A 219 -11.91 35.12 -9.87
N PHE A 220 -12.10 36.19 -10.62
CA PHE A 220 -12.46 37.51 -10.08
C PHE A 220 -13.83 37.97 -10.58
N ASP A 221 -14.45 38.84 -9.79
CA ASP A 221 -15.60 39.66 -10.18
C ASP A 221 -16.76 38.85 -10.79
N LYS A 222 -17.16 39.21 -12.01
CA LYS A 222 -18.36 38.72 -12.71
C LYS A 222 -18.32 37.24 -13.07
N ASP A 223 -17.12 36.64 -13.14
CA ASP A 223 -16.96 35.25 -13.59
C ASP A 223 -17.19 34.25 -12.45
N ILE A 224 -17.30 34.73 -11.21
CA ILE A 224 -17.47 33.90 -10.00
C ILE A 224 -18.82 33.17 -10.01
N GLU A 225 -19.92 33.85 -10.33
CA GLU A 225 -21.25 33.23 -10.32
C GLU A 225 -21.39 32.15 -11.38
N ALA A 226 -20.81 32.36 -12.57
CA ALA A 226 -20.77 31.37 -13.64
C ALA A 226 -19.98 30.11 -13.20
N ALA A 227 -18.84 30.29 -12.54
CA ALA A 227 -18.06 29.18 -12.01
C ALA A 227 -18.81 28.40 -10.93
N LEU A 228 -19.41 29.09 -9.95
CA LEU A 228 -20.13 28.46 -8.84
C LEU A 228 -21.40 27.70 -9.27
N SER A 229 -22.06 28.16 -10.33
CA SER A 229 -23.28 27.51 -10.84
C SER A 229 -23.00 26.29 -11.72
N SER A 230 -21.84 26.22 -12.37
CA SER A 230 -21.57 25.22 -13.42
C SER A 230 -20.49 24.21 -13.06
N VAL A 231 -19.65 24.49 -12.06
CA VAL A 231 -18.51 23.67 -11.66
C VAL A 231 -18.67 23.17 -10.23
N GLU A 232 -18.46 21.88 -10.05
CA GLU A 232 -18.47 21.22 -8.75
C GLU A 232 -17.15 20.48 -8.49
N ILE A 233 -16.91 20.13 -7.21
CA ILE A 233 -15.83 19.22 -6.84
C ILE A 233 -16.00 17.90 -7.60
N GLY A 234 -14.93 17.46 -8.23
CA GLY A 234 -14.91 16.26 -9.06
C GLY A 234 -14.93 16.52 -10.56
N ASP A 235 -15.33 17.72 -11.01
CA ASP A 235 -15.29 18.09 -12.43
C ASP A 235 -13.86 18.20 -12.94
N VAL A 236 -13.69 17.90 -14.23
CA VAL A 236 -12.44 18.15 -14.95
C VAL A 236 -12.59 19.45 -15.72
N VAL A 237 -11.70 20.40 -15.47
CA VAL A 237 -11.76 21.74 -16.06
C VAL A 237 -10.43 22.12 -16.68
N VAL A 238 -10.48 23.08 -17.60
CA VAL A 238 -9.32 23.76 -18.18
C VAL A 238 -9.38 25.23 -17.81
N MET A 239 -8.45 25.66 -16.96
CA MET A 239 -8.26 27.07 -16.60
C MET A 239 -7.35 27.74 -17.62
N THR A 240 -7.82 28.78 -18.28
CA THR A 240 -7.02 29.57 -19.22
C THR A 240 -6.78 30.97 -18.67
N GLY A 241 -5.52 31.40 -18.63
CA GLY A 241 -5.20 32.70 -18.04
C GLY A 241 -3.72 32.98 -17.93
N SER A 242 -3.37 34.00 -17.15
CA SER A 242 -1.98 34.40 -16.92
C SER A 242 -1.39 33.59 -15.76
N LEU A 243 -0.29 32.87 -16.00
CA LEU A 243 0.48 32.21 -14.95
C LEU A 243 1.34 33.26 -14.25
N SER A 244 1.15 33.41 -12.94
CA SER A 244 1.85 34.38 -12.10
C SER A 244 2.34 33.70 -10.83
N LYS A 245 3.01 34.45 -9.97
CA LYS A 245 3.37 34.00 -8.61
C LYS A 245 2.51 34.74 -7.60
N ASP A 246 2.13 34.06 -6.53
CA ASP A 246 1.52 34.73 -5.39
C ASP A 246 2.59 35.39 -4.49
N ASN A 247 2.16 35.88 -3.33
CA ASN A 247 3.05 36.56 -2.39
C ASN A 247 4.11 35.63 -1.79
N ASP A 248 3.84 34.33 -1.74
CA ASP A 248 4.74 33.31 -1.20
C ASP A 248 5.65 32.74 -2.31
N GLY A 249 5.46 33.19 -3.56
CA GLY A 249 6.26 32.78 -4.71
C GLY A 249 5.69 31.56 -5.43
N GLU A 250 4.53 31.05 -5.01
CA GLU A 250 3.90 29.86 -5.57
C GLU A 250 3.17 30.18 -6.87
N PRO A 251 3.21 29.29 -7.88
CA PRO A 251 2.57 29.51 -9.16
C PRO A 251 1.05 29.50 -9.02
N ILE A 252 0.39 30.55 -9.51
CA ILE A 252 -1.06 30.68 -9.56
C ILE A 252 -1.52 31.08 -10.97
N VAL A 253 -2.72 30.65 -11.36
CA VAL A 253 -3.34 31.07 -12.62
C VAL A 253 -4.36 32.18 -12.34
N LEU A 254 -4.15 33.36 -12.90
CA LEU A 254 -5.19 34.40 -12.95
C LEU A 254 -6.15 34.05 -14.09
N VAL A 255 -7.28 33.44 -13.75
CA VAL A 255 -8.19 32.78 -14.69
C VAL A 255 -8.97 33.83 -15.49
N LYS A 256 -8.85 33.76 -16.82
CA LYS A 256 -9.58 34.60 -17.80
C LYS A 256 -10.54 33.80 -18.67
N GLY A 257 -10.59 32.49 -18.46
CA GLY A 257 -11.48 31.57 -19.15
C GLY A 257 -11.49 30.22 -18.47
N LEU A 258 -12.67 29.62 -18.40
CA LEU A 258 -12.88 28.33 -17.77
C LEU A 258 -13.74 27.46 -18.68
N LEU A 259 -13.24 26.27 -18.98
CA LEU A 259 -13.94 25.28 -19.77
C LEU A 259 -14.08 24.00 -18.95
N LYS A 260 -15.28 23.42 -18.92
CA LYS A 260 -15.59 22.15 -18.27
C LYS A 260 -15.58 21.02 -19.30
N LEU A 261 -14.89 19.93 -18.97
CA LEU A 261 -14.78 18.73 -19.81
C LEU A 261 -15.72 17.65 -19.27
N ASP A 262 -16.43 16.95 -20.16
CA ASP A 262 -17.26 15.79 -19.81
C ASP A 262 -16.40 14.52 -19.67
N GLU A 263 -15.45 14.56 -18.75
CA GLU A 263 -14.49 13.46 -18.50
C GLU A 263 -14.71 12.77 -17.14
N ARG A 264 -15.83 13.04 -16.45
CA ARG A 264 -16.17 12.26 -15.25
C ARG A 264 -16.27 10.79 -15.64
N LYS A 265 -15.66 9.91 -14.83
CA LYS A 265 -15.74 8.46 -15.06
C LYS A 265 -17.19 8.01 -14.96
N LYS A 266 -17.72 7.42 -16.04
CA LYS A 266 -19.08 6.87 -16.11
C LYS A 266 -19.04 5.35 -16.11
N ASP A 267 -20.06 4.74 -15.54
CA ASP A 267 -20.36 3.32 -15.74
C ASP A 267 -21.41 3.20 -16.86
N ASN A 268 -20.98 2.72 -18.02
CA ASN A 268 -21.84 2.53 -19.19
C ASN A 268 -22.35 1.08 -19.33
N SER A 269 -22.15 0.24 -18.32
CA SER A 269 -22.60 -1.15 -18.37
C SER A 269 -24.12 -1.22 -18.33
N PRO A 270 -24.77 -2.05 -19.17
CA PRO A 270 -26.21 -2.30 -19.06
C PRO A 270 -26.56 -3.00 -17.75
N GLU A 271 -25.69 -3.91 -17.28
CA GLU A 271 -25.83 -4.59 -16.00
C GLU A 271 -24.97 -3.92 -14.95
N LYS A 272 -25.61 -3.46 -13.86
CA LYS A 272 -24.96 -2.66 -12.83
C LYS A 272 -24.31 -3.54 -11.77
N ARG A 273 -23.05 -3.23 -11.47
CA ARG A 273 -22.23 -3.91 -10.47
C ARG A 273 -22.75 -3.67 -9.05
N VAL A 274 -22.51 -4.62 -8.16
CA VAL A 274 -22.56 -4.44 -6.71
C VAL A 274 -21.13 -4.61 -6.17
N GLU A 275 -20.63 -3.60 -5.45
CA GLU A 275 -19.33 -3.71 -4.76
C GLU A 275 -19.55 -4.30 -3.37
N LEU A 276 -18.95 -5.45 -3.10
CA LEU A 276 -19.15 -6.21 -1.86
C LEU A 276 -17.95 -6.17 -0.91
N HIS A 277 -16.84 -5.57 -1.33
CA HIS A 277 -15.62 -5.50 -0.54
C HIS A 277 -14.97 -4.13 -0.73
N ALA A 278 -15.07 -3.28 0.28
CA ALA A 278 -14.54 -1.91 0.24
C ALA A 278 -14.09 -1.45 1.62
N HIS A 279 -12.97 -0.73 1.68
CA HIS A 279 -12.39 -0.22 2.93
C HIS A 279 -12.51 1.29 2.96
N SER A 280 -13.10 1.83 4.02
CA SER A 280 -13.22 3.26 4.28
C SER A 280 -12.03 3.76 5.10
N LYS A 281 -11.94 5.08 5.30
CA LYS A 281 -10.96 5.69 6.20
C LYS A 281 -11.01 5.21 7.66
N PHE A 282 -12.00 4.41 8.04
CA PHE A 282 -12.07 3.74 9.34
C PHE A 282 -11.26 2.44 9.40
N SER A 283 -10.78 1.92 8.26
CA SER A 283 -9.70 0.92 8.24
C SER A 283 -8.37 1.60 8.55
N ASP A 284 -7.96 1.52 9.81
CA ASP A 284 -6.83 2.28 10.37
C ASP A 284 -5.53 2.07 9.56
N LEU A 285 -4.95 3.19 9.13
CA LEU A 285 -3.75 3.27 8.28
C LEU A 285 -3.78 2.45 6.98
N ASP A 286 -4.93 1.96 6.56
CA ASP A 286 -5.04 1.04 5.41
C ASP A 286 -5.84 1.64 4.25
N ALA A 287 -6.87 2.43 4.52
CA ALA A 287 -7.68 3.06 3.48
C ALA A 287 -7.93 4.55 3.71
N ILE A 288 -8.17 5.26 2.61
CA ILE A 288 -8.38 6.73 2.57
C ILE A 288 -9.76 7.13 2.06
N MET A 289 -10.60 6.16 1.71
CA MET A 289 -11.88 6.40 1.04
C MET A 289 -12.90 7.00 2.01
N ASP A 290 -13.46 8.15 1.63
CA ASP A 290 -14.58 8.75 2.34
C ASP A 290 -15.90 8.04 2.01
N VAL A 291 -16.71 7.80 3.05
CA VAL A 291 -17.97 7.07 2.95
C VAL A 291 -19.00 7.82 2.09
N GLU A 292 -19.06 9.15 2.22
CA GLU A 292 -20.01 9.95 1.43
C GLU A 292 -19.64 9.96 -0.05
N GLU A 293 -18.36 10.15 -0.37
CA GLU A 293 -17.87 10.11 -1.75
C GLU A 293 -18.11 8.75 -2.41
N TYR A 294 -17.91 7.66 -1.64
CA TYR A 294 -18.12 6.30 -2.11
C TYR A 294 -19.59 6.03 -2.48
N VAL A 295 -20.52 6.33 -1.58
CA VAL A 295 -21.96 6.12 -1.81
C VAL A 295 -22.47 7.03 -2.93
N LYS A 296 -22.07 8.32 -2.93
CA LYS A 296 -22.44 9.26 -4.00
C LYS A 296 -21.97 8.73 -5.35
N ARG A 297 -20.74 8.22 -5.44
CA ARG A 297 -20.23 7.63 -6.69
C ARG A 297 -21.00 6.38 -7.10
N ALA A 298 -21.30 5.48 -6.17
CA ALA A 298 -22.08 4.29 -6.45
C ALA A 298 -23.47 4.65 -7.03
N LYS A 299 -24.11 5.68 -6.45
CA LYS A 299 -25.37 6.24 -6.95
C LYS A 299 -25.23 6.83 -8.35
N GLU A 300 -24.21 7.65 -8.60
CA GLU A 300 -23.90 8.23 -9.92
C GLU A 300 -23.72 7.14 -11.00
N TRP A 301 -23.13 6.00 -10.63
CA TRP A 301 -22.95 4.85 -11.53
C TRP A 301 -24.17 3.95 -11.66
N GLY A 302 -25.19 4.15 -10.84
CA GLY A 302 -26.42 3.35 -10.82
C GLY A 302 -26.25 1.98 -10.18
N PHE A 303 -25.29 1.80 -9.27
CA PHE A 303 -25.14 0.55 -8.54
C PHE A 303 -26.35 0.32 -7.64
N PRO A 304 -26.98 -0.88 -7.64
CA PRO A 304 -28.17 -1.14 -6.85
C PRO A 304 -27.85 -1.30 -5.35
N ALA A 305 -26.60 -1.65 -5.02
CA ALA A 305 -26.12 -1.77 -3.66
C ALA A 305 -24.59 -1.62 -3.59
N VAL A 306 -24.09 -1.30 -2.40
CA VAL A 306 -22.66 -1.31 -2.04
C VAL A 306 -22.46 -1.78 -0.61
N ALA A 307 -21.30 -2.37 -0.31
CA ALA A 307 -20.88 -2.75 1.03
C ALA A 307 -19.66 -1.95 1.50
N ILE A 308 -19.47 -1.87 2.82
CA ILE A 308 -18.23 -1.45 3.50
C ILE A 308 -17.81 -2.60 4.43
N THR A 309 -16.54 -2.98 4.35
CA THR A 309 -15.96 -4.15 5.01
C THR A 309 -14.63 -3.77 5.67
N ASP A 310 -14.67 -2.82 6.61
CA ASP A 310 -13.47 -2.29 7.26
C ASP A 310 -12.68 -3.33 8.07
N HIS A 311 -11.37 -3.14 8.16
CA HIS A 311 -10.49 -4.07 8.85
C HIS A 311 -10.65 -3.99 10.37
N GLY A 312 -11.11 -5.10 10.97
CA GLY A 312 -11.14 -5.28 12.42
C GLY A 312 -12.12 -4.37 13.18
N ASN A 313 -13.01 -3.65 12.47
CA ASN A 313 -13.95 -2.72 13.09
C ASN A 313 -15.22 -2.52 12.25
N VAL A 314 -16.19 -1.80 12.83
CA VAL A 314 -17.47 -1.43 12.21
C VAL A 314 -17.81 0.04 12.41
N GLN A 315 -16.80 0.90 12.60
CA GLN A 315 -16.98 2.30 12.98
C GLN A 315 -17.64 3.14 11.88
N ALA A 316 -17.51 2.72 10.62
CA ALA A 316 -18.14 3.38 9.47
C ALA A 316 -19.68 3.23 9.45
N ILE A 317 -20.26 2.24 10.14
CA ILE A 317 -21.69 1.89 9.99
C ILE A 317 -22.65 3.06 10.22
N PRO A 318 -22.55 3.88 11.29
CA PRO A 318 -23.48 4.98 11.51
C PRO A 318 -23.46 6.00 10.36
N TYR A 319 -22.25 6.38 9.92
CA TYR A 319 -22.06 7.32 8.81
C TYR A 319 -22.56 6.74 7.49
N PHE A 320 -22.23 5.47 7.23
CA PHE A 320 -22.67 4.76 6.03
C PHE A 320 -24.19 4.67 5.96
N TYR A 321 -24.85 4.40 7.07
CA TYR A 321 -26.31 4.36 7.15
C TYR A 321 -26.94 5.73 6.87
N GLU A 322 -26.42 6.81 7.47
CA GLU A 322 -26.92 8.17 7.23
C GLU A 322 -26.77 8.60 5.77
N VAL A 323 -25.59 8.36 5.20
CA VAL A 323 -25.30 8.67 3.79
C VAL A 323 -26.15 7.82 2.86
N ALA A 324 -26.32 6.52 3.11
CA ALA A 324 -27.15 5.64 2.30
C ALA A 324 -28.63 6.02 2.33
N ARG A 325 -29.11 6.70 3.38
CA ARG A 325 -30.47 7.26 3.42
C ARG A 325 -30.61 8.58 2.66
N LYS A 326 -29.51 9.32 2.51
CA LYS A 326 -29.47 10.62 1.83
C LYS A 326 -29.52 10.49 0.30
N TYR A 327 -28.92 9.45 -0.26
CA TYR A 327 -28.78 9.21 -1.71
C TYR A 327 -29.63 8.04 -2.19
#